data_AF-X6L7N0-F1
#
_entry.id   AF-X6L7N0-F1
#
_cell.length_a   1.000
_cell.length_b   1.000
_cell.length_c   1.000
_cell.angle_alpha   90.00
_cell.angle_beta   90.00
_cell.angle_gamma   90.00
#
_symmetry.space_group_name_H-M   'P 1'
#
loop_
_entity.id
_entity.type
_entity.pdbx_description
1 polymer ?
#
loop_
_entity_poly.entity_id
_entity_poly.type
_entity_poly.pdbx_seq_one_letter_code
_entity_poly.pdbx_strand_id
1 'polypeptide(L)'
;MIKEYFNGKELCNSINPDEVVAHGAAIQADILTGGNGSSICIMNVAPLSLGIETAGGVMTKMIYRNKPLPYRRTETFTIYAGNQSGVLIKVYEGERSLTKYNKLLREFELTNISSASSGISQIEVTFDYDVHE
;
A
#
# COMPACT_ATOMS: atom_id res chain seq x y z
N MET A 1 10.74 25.04 -16.82
CA MET A 1 10.25 24.31 -15.62
C MET A 1 11.12 23.11 -15.23
N ILE A 2 11.13 21.97 -15.96
CA ILE A 2 11.87 20.77 -15.50
C ILE A 2 13.39 20.97 -15.51
N LYS A 3 13.94 21.47 -16.62
CA LYS A 3 15.39 21.75 -16.74
C LYS A 3 15.88 22.74 -15.66
N GLU A 4 15.07 23.76 -15.35
CA GLU A 4 15.38 24.75 -14.30
C GLU A 4 15.32 24.13 -12.90
N TYR A 5 14.31 23.29 -12.62
CA TYR A 5 14.18 22.58 -11.34
C TYR A 5 15.38 21.65 -11.07
N PHE A 6 15.95 21.05 -12.12
CA PHE A 6 17.12 20.17 -12.04
C PHE A 6 18.44 20.89 -12.40
N ASN A 7 18.59 22.17 -12.03
CA ASN A 7 19.85 22.94 -12.13
C ASN A 7 20.46 22.98 -13.54
N GLY A 8 19.63 23.06 -14.58
CA GLY A 8 20.08 23.16 -15.97
C GLY A 8 20.49 21.83 -16.60
N LYS A 9 20.35 20.69 -15.91
CA LYS A 9 20.68 19.37 -16.47
C LYS A 9 19.90 19.09 -17.75
N GLU A 10 20.58 18.58 -18.76
CA GLU A 10 19.92 18.22 -20.02
C GLU A 10 18.92 17.08 -19.82
N LEU A 11 17.78 17.20 -20.50
CA LEU A 11 16.72 16.21 -20.46
C LEU A 11 17.08 15.04 -21.37
N CYS A 12 16.79 13.82 -20.93
CA CYS A 12 16.97 12.64 -21.75
C CYS A 12 15.83 12.56 -22.77
N ASN A 13 16.14 12.80 -24.04
CA ASN A 13 15.20 12.70 -25.16
C ASN A 13 15.63 11.63 -26.17
N SER A 14 16.42 10.64 -25.73
CA SER A 14 17.01 9.62 -26.62
C SER A 14 16.02 8.50 -27.01
N ILE A 15 14.86 8.44 -26.36
CA ILE A 15 13.84 7.40 -26.59
C ILE A 15 12.51 8.09 -26.91
N ASN A 16 11.75 7.52 -27.84
CA ASN A 16 10.42 8.01 -28.21
C ASN A 16 9.49 8.00 -26.97
N PRO A 17 8.96 9.17 -26.54
CA PRO A 17 8.10 9.25 -25.36
C PRO A 17 6.79 8.47 -25.51
N ASP A 18 6.35 8.22 -26.74
CA ASP A 18 5.10 7.50 -27.01
C ASP A 18 5.26 5.97 -26.85
N GLU A 19 6.49 5.46 -26.94
CA GLU A 19 6.79 4.02 -26.98
C GLU A 19 7.57 3.53 -25.75
N VAL A 20 8.23 4.44 -25.02
CA VAL A 20 9.15 4.09 -23.93
C VAL A 20 8.51 3.24 -22.82
N VAL A 21 7.24 3.47 -22.51
CA VAL A 21 6.50 2.69 -21.51
C VAL A 21 6.27 1.26 -22.00
N ALA A 22 5.86 1.08 -23.25
CA ALA A 22 5.63 -0.23 -23.84
C ALA A 22 6.92 -1.04 -23.96
N HIS A 23 8.03 -0.39 -24.35
CA HIS A 23 9.35 -1.03 -24.38
C HIS A 23 9.80 -1.52 -22.99
N GLY A 24 9.66 -0.68 -21.96
CA GLY A 24 10.02 -1.08 -20.59
C GLY A 24 9.18 -2.26 -20.09
N ALA A 25 7.87 -2.25 -20.37
CA ALA A 25 6.98 -3.35 -20.01
C ALA A 25 7.33 -4.66 -20.73
N ALA A 26 7.69 -4.59 -22.02
CA ALA A 26 8.10 -5.77 -22.80
C ALA A 26 9.40 -6.39 -22.26
N ILE A 27 10.38 -5.58 -21.87
CA ILE A 27 11.62 -6.04 -21.23
C ILE A 27 11.31 -6.72 -19.89
N GLN A 28 10.42 -6.13 -19.08
CA GLN A 28 10.02 -6.71 -17.81
C GLN A 28 9.31 -8.06 -18.00
N ALA A 29 8.47 -8.20 -19.04
CA ALA A 29 7.83 -9.46 -19.36
C ALA A 29 8.85 -10.55 -19.75
N ASP A 30 9.85 -10.21 -20.59
CA ASP A 30 10.92 -11.15 -20.97
C ASP A 30 11.69 -11.67 -19.73
N ILE A 31 12.05 -10.76 -18.81
CA ILE A 31 12.72 -11.10 -17.54
C ILE A 31 11.87 -12.07 -16.71
N LEU A 32 10.56 -11.81 -16.55
CA LEU A 32 9.66 -12.67 -15.78
C LEU A 32 9.47 -14.05 -16.41
N THR A 33 9.58 -14.17 -17.74
CA THR A 33 9.49 -15.45 -18.46
C THR A 33 10.79 -16.24 -18.53
N GLY A 34 11.87 -15.76 -17.89
CA GLY A 34 13.17 -16.44 -17.87
C GLY A 34 14.06 -16.16 -19.08
N GLY A 35 13.84 -15.03 -19.77
CA GLY A 35 14.69 -14.54 -20.86
C GLY A 35 16.10 -14.10 -20.41
N ASN A 36 16.86 -13.48 -21.32
CA ASN A 36 18.29 -13.17 -21.15
C ASN A 36 18.60 -11.98 -20.20
N GLY A 37 17.69 -11.63 -19.29
CA GLY A 37 17.77 -10.47 -18.40
C GLY A 37 18.13 -10.79 -16.94
N SER A 38 18.84 -11.90 -16.68
CA SER A 38 19.09 -12.46 -15.34
C SER A 38 19.86 -11.57 -14.35
N SER A 39 20.32 -10.38 -14.76
CA SER A 39 21.06 -9.42 -13.93
C SER A 39 20.27 -8.16 -13.54
N ILE A 40 19.03 -8.00 -13.99
CA ILE A 40 18.22 -6.81 -13.69
C ILE A 40 17.33 -7.07 -12.46
N CYS A 41 17.57 -6.31 -11.39
CA CYS A 41 16.71 -6.30 -10.20
C CYS A 41 15.86 -5.03 -10.20
N ILE A 42 14.54 -5.19 -10.31
CA ILE A 42 13.57 -4.09 -10.16
C ILE A 42 12.96 -4.16 -8.77
N MET A 43 13.15 -3.09 -7.99
CA MET A 43 12.49 -2.93 -6.70
C MET A 43 11.47 -1.79 -6.80
N ASN A 44 10.19 -2.14 -6.67
CA ASN A 44 9.13 -1.15 -6.59
C ASN A 44 8.94 -0.65 -5.16
N VAL A 45 8.24 0.46 -4.98
CA VAL A 45 7.91 1.01 -3.67
C VAL A 45 6.43 1.37 -3.57
N ALA A 46 5.87 1.31 -2.36
CA ALA A 46 4.49 1.77 -2.12
C ALA A 46 4.36 3.29 -2.40
N PRO A 47 3.47 3.75 -3.31
CA PRO A 47 3.37 5.16 -3.67
C PRO A 47 2.75 6.01 -2.55
N LEU A 48 1.81 5.44 -1.81
CA LEU A 48 1.12 6.06 -0.67
C LEU A 48 1.08 5.08 0.51
N SER A 49 0.88 5.60 1.71
CA SER A 49 0.70 4.78 2.89
C SER A 49 -0.65 4.07 2.88
N LEU A 50 -0.64 2.80 3.26
CA LEU A 50 -1.83 1.96 3.46
C LEU A 50 -2.06 1.72 4.94
N GLY A 51 -3.32 1.63 5.34
CA GLY A 51 -3.66 1.42 6.74
C GLY A 51 -5.15 1.33 6.99
N ILE A 52 -5.53 1.32 8.26
CA ILE A 52 -6.91 1.12 8.68
C ILE A 52 -7.43 2.28 9.51
N GLU A 53 -8.76 2.42 9.53
CA GLU A 53 -9.45 3.30 10.47
C GLU A 53 -9.44 2.71 11.88
N THR A 54 -8.99 3.52 12.84
CA THR A 54 -9.10 3.22 14.27
C THR A 54 -10.05 4.20 14.95
N ALA A 55 -10.24 4.03 16.27
CA ALA A 55 -11.16 4.83 17.08
C ALA A 55 -10.95 6.35 16.84
N GLY A 56 -12.06 7.07 16.66
CA GLY A 56 -12.04 8.51 16.37
C GLY A 56 -11.79 8.88 14.91
N GLY A 57 -11.84 7.93 13.97
CA GLY A 57 -11.64 8.20 12.53
C GLY A 57 -10.19 8.53 12.18
N VAL A 58 -9.26 7.98 12.95
CA VAL A 58 -7.81 8.20 12.80
C VAL A 58 -7.23 7.11 11.91
N MET A 59 -6.35 7.52 11.00
CA MET A 59 -5.63 6.62 10.10
C MET A 59 -4.42 6.01 10.82
N THR A 60 -4.47 4.70 11.07
CA THR A 60 -3.31 3.94 11.54
C THR A 60 -2.61 3.30 10.36
N LYS A 61 -1.43 3.81 10.03
CA LYS A 61 -0.62 3.37 8.88
C LYS A 61 0.05 2.04 9.19
N MET A 62 -0.24 1.05 8.35
CA MET A 62 0.39 -0.28 8.37
C MET A 62 1.60 -0.28 7.42
N ILE A 63 1.40 0.10 6.17
CA ILE A 63 2.48 0.22 5.19
C ILE A 63 2.70 1.71 4.94
N TYR A 64 3.95 2.16 5.06
CA TYR A 64 4.30 3.56 4.82
C TYR A 64 4.62 3.76 3.33
N ARG A 65 4.36 4.97 2.81
CA ARG A 65 4.88 5.37 1.49
C ARG A 65 6.39 5.15 1.38
N ASN A 66 6.84 4.88 0.17
CA ASN A 66 8.21 4.57 -0.20
C ASN A 66 8.77 3.29 0.45
N LYS A 67 7.93 2.42 1.03
CA LYS A 67 8.39 1.10 1.48
C LYS A 67 8.70 0.21 0.27
N PRO A 68 9.89 -0.40 0.18
CA PRO A 68 10.21 -1.36 -0.88
C PRO A 68 9.27 -2.56 -0.84
N LEU A 69 8.83 -3.00 -2.02
CA LEU A 69 8.00 -4.19 -2.19
C LEU A 69 8.87 -5.40 -2.60
N PRO A 70 8.53 -6.62 -2.17
CA PRO A 70 7.35 -6.98 -1.37
C PRO A 70 7.48 -6.56 0.10
N TYR A 71 6.36 -6.24 0.75
CA TYR A 71 6.34 -5.82 2.15
C TYR A 71 5.14 -6.39 2.89
N ARG A 72 5.41 -7.04 4.03
CA ARG A 72 4.39 -7.60 4.92
C ARG A 72 4.49 -6.97 6.31
N ARG A 73 3.35 -6.58 6.88
CA ARG A 73 3.27 -6.10 8.27
C ARG A 73 2.02 -6.61 8.95
N THR A 74 2.20 -7.03 10.19
CA THR A 74 1.15 -7.54 11.06
C THR A 74 1.08 -6.67 12.31
N GLU A 75 -0.13 -6.26 12.69
CA GLU A 75 -0.39 -5.58 13.96
C GLU A 75 -1.65 -6.13 14.61
N THR A 76 -1.65 -6.14 15.94
CA THR A 76 -2.79 -6.60 16.75
C THR A 76 -3.60 -5.40 17.22
N PHE A 77 -4.89 -5.42 16.94
CA PHE A 77 -5.87 -4.43 17.37
C PHE A 77 -6.81 -5.02 18.41
N THR A 78 -7.41 -4.16 19.22
CA THR A 78 -8.42 -4.55 20.21
C THR A 78 -9.73 -3.85 19.94
N ILE A 79 -10.81 -4.51 20.35
CA ILE A 79 -12.16 -3.95 20.25
C ILE A 79 -12.29 -2.76 21.22
N TYR A 80 -12.71 -1.61 20.67
CA TYR A 80 -12.84 -0.36 21.41
C TYR A 80 -14.08 -0.28 22.30
N ALA A 81 -15.19 -0.91 21.89
CA ALA A 81 -16.45 -0.90 22.65
C ALA A 81 -16.86 -2.33 23.02
N GLY A 82 -17.23 -2.56 24.29
CA GLY A 82 -17.73 -3.85 24.74
C GLY A 82 -19.02 -4.25 24.02
N ASN A 83 -19.27 -5.57 23.90
CA ASN A 83 -20.49 -6.14 23.34
C ASN A 83 -20.72 -5.85 21.84
N GLN A 84 -19.67 -5.57 21.07
CA GLN A 84 -19.73 -5.50 19.61
C GLN A 84 -19.90 -6.91 19.03
N SER A 85 -21.00 -7.16 18.31
CA SER A 85 -21.26 -8.43 17.59
C SER A 85 -20.44 -8.58 16.30
N GLY A 86 -19.73 -7.52 15.90
CA GLY A 86 -18.82 -7.53 14.77
C GLY A 86 -17.90 -6.30 14.74
N VAL A 87 -16.83 -6.41 13.97
CA VAL A 87 -15.84 -5.34 13.75
C VAL A 87 -15.79 -4.98 12.27
N LEU A 88 -15.91 -3.69 11.98
CA LEU A 88 -15.78 -3.15 10.63
C LEU A 88 -14.35 -2.63 10.44
N ILE A 89 -13.58 -3.29 9.59
CA ILE A 89 -12.23 -2.88 9.20
C ILE A 89 -12.32 -2.13 7.87
N LYS A 90 -12.01 -0.84 7.91
CA LYS A 90 -11.95 -0.01 6.70
C LYS A 90 -10.49 0.26 6.34
N VAL A 91 -10.12 -0.10 5.11
CA VAL A 91 -8.76 0.07 4.57
C VAL A 91 -8.70 1.33 3.73
N TYR A 92 -7.70 2.16 3.98
CA TYR A 92 -7.49 3.43 3.30
C TYR A 92 -6.10 3.53 2.70
N GLU A 93 -5.99 4.40 1.69
CA GLU A 93 -4.75 4.85 1.07
C GLU A 93 -4.63 6.38 1.25
N GLY A 94 -3.51 6.85 1.80
CA GLY A 94 -3.23 8.27 1.90
C GLY A 94 -2.34 8.68 3.07
N GLU A 95 -2.04 9.98 3.13
CA GLU A 95 -1.09 10.55 4.09
C GLU A 95 -1.72 11.41 5.17
N ARG A 96 -3.04 11.64 5.12
CA ARG A 96 -3.74 12.46 6.10
C ARG A 96 -3.97 11.68 7.39
N SER A 97 -4.00 12.40 8.52
CA SER A 97 -4.22 11.80 9.84
C SER A 97 -5.64 11.30 10.05
N LEU A 98 -6.64 11.94 9.44
CA LEU A 98 -8.04 11.52 9.52
C LEU A 98 -8.45 10.79 8.24
N THR A 99 -9.13 9.66 8.42
CA THR A 99 -9.53 8.73 7.33
C THR A 99 -10.47 9.38 6.33
N LYS A 100 -11.34 10.30 6.77
CA LYS A 100 -12.25 11.06 5.90
C LYS A 100 -11.56 11.89 4.81
N TYR A 101 -10.25 12.15 4.94
CA TYR A 101 -9.45 12.87 3.94
C TYR A 101 -8.50 11.96 3.16
N ASN A 102 -8.58 10.64 3.36
CA ASN A 102 -7.86 9.62 2.62
C ASN A 102 -8.83 8.87 1.70
N LYS A 103 -8.29 8.11 0.76
CA LYS A 103 -9.08 7.31 -0.17
C LYS A 103 -9.46 5.99 0.49
N LEU A 104 -10.76 5.72 0.63
CA LEU A 104 -11.23 4.41 1.02
C LEU A 104 -10.96 3.41 -0.11
N LEU A 105 -10.28 2.31 0.21
CA LEU A 105 -10.02 1.22 -0.74
C LEU A 105 -11.03 0.09 -0.61
N ARG A 106 -11.27 -0.36 0.63
CA ARG A 106 -12.13 -1.52 0.89
C ARG A 106 -12.64 -1.53 2.33
N GLU A 107 -13.75 -2.19 2.55
CA GLU A 107 -14.33 -2.45 3.86
C GLU A 107 -14.50 -3.96 4.07
N PHE A 108 -14.20 -4.42 5.27
CA PHE A 108 -14.35 -5.82 5.69
C PHE A 108 -15.13 -5.85 6.99
N GLU A 109 -16.20 -6.65 7.03
CA GLU A 109 -16.98 -6.85 8.23
C GLU A 109 -16.69 -8.24 8.80
N LEU A 110 -16.14 -8.27 10.01
CA LEU A 110 -15.98 -9.49 10.79
C LEU A 110 -17.19 -9.63 11.71
N THR A 111 -18.15 -10.47 11.34
CA THR A 111 -19.32 -10.80 12.15
C THR A 111 -19.08 -12.03 13.03
N ASN A 112 -19.96 -12.30 13.99
CA ASN A 112 -19.94 -13.48 14.88
C ASN A 112 -18.71 -13.55 15.79
N ILE A 113 -18.20 -12.40 16.24
CA ILE A 113 -17.14 -12.37 17.25
C ILE A 113 -17.78 -12.66 18.61
N SER A 114 -17.23 -13.64 19.34
CA SER A 114 -17.68 -13.97 20.69
C SER A 114 -17.74 -12.71 21.54
N SER A 115 -18.91 -12.42 22.13
CA SER A 115 -19.07 -11.24 22.96
C SER A 115 -18.09 -11.30 24.13
N ALA A 116 -17.09 -10.43 24.10
CA ALA A 116 -16.13 -10.26 25.16
C ALA A 116 -16.15 -8.80 25.63
N SER A 117 -15.71 -8.57 26.86
CA SER A 117 -15.49 -7.22 27.34
C SER A 117 -14.41 -6.51 26.50
N SER A 118 -14.56 -5.19 26.37
CA SER A 118 -13.59 -4.30 25.71
C SER A 118 -12.16 -4.65 26.11
N GLY A 119 -11.24 -4.69 25.14
CA GLY A 119 -9.81 -4.95 25.37
C GLY A 119 -9.39 -6.42 25.53
N ILE A 120 -10.33 -7.38 25.61
CA ILE A 120 -9.98 -8.82 25.69
C ILE A 120 -9.87 -9.43 24.28
N SER A 121 -10.80 -9.11 23.38
CA SER A 121 -10.76 -9.62 22.02
C SER A 121 -9.69 -8.90 21.20
N GLN A 122 -8.69 -9.69 20.79
CA GLN A 122 -7.61 -9.26 19.92
C GLN A 122 -7.89 -9.70 18.48
N ILE A 123 -7.64 -8.81 17.54
CA ILE A 123 -7.77 -9.05 16.10
C ILE A 123 -6.40 -8.75 15.48
N GLU A 124 -5.81 -9.76 14.88
CA GLU A 124 -4.58 -9.59 14.12
C GLU A 124 -4.91 -9.19 12.69
N VAL A 125 -4.37 -8.04 12.27
CA VAL A 125 -4.53 -7.53 10.91
C VAL A 125 -3.16 -7.59 10.24
N THR A 126 -3.09 -8.32 9.13
CA THR A 126 -1.89 -8.44 8.31
C THR A 126 -2.12 -7.79 6.95
N PHE A 127 -1.23 -6.86 6.60
CA PHE A 127 -1.11 -6.33 5.25
C PHE A 127 0.02 -7.09 4.55
N ASP A 128 -0.31 -7.72 3.44
CA ASP A 128 0.64 -8.35 2.54
C ASP A 128 0.61 -7.59 1.22
N TYR A 129 1.70 -6.91 0.87
CA TYR A 129 1.79 -6.08 -0.32
C TYR A 129 2.89 -6.60 -1.23
N ASP A 130 2.46 -7.30 -2.28
CA ASP A 130 3.34 -7.92 -3.26
C ASP A 130 3.66 -6.97 -4.43
N VAL A 131 4.68 -7.33 -5.20
CA VAL A 131 5.18 -6.62 -6.39
C VAL A 131 4.30 -6.89 -7.62
N HIS A 132 3.40 -7.87 -7.55
CA HIS A 132 2.69 -8.45 -8.70
C HIS A 132 1.17 -8.20 -8.74
N GLU A 133 0.62 -7.41 -7.80
CA GLU A 133 -0.79 -6.95 -7.84
C GLU A 133 -0.92 -5.46 -8.18
#